data_AF-A0A7K3GCC7-F1
#
_entry.id   AF-A0A7K3GCC7-F1
#
_cell.length_a   1.000
_cell.length_b   1.000
_cell.length_c   1.000
_cell.angle_alpha   90.00
_cell.angle_beta   90.00
_cell.angle_gamma   90.00
#
_symmetry.space_group_name_H-M   'P 1'
#
loop_
_entity.id
_entity.type
_entity.pdbx_description
1 polymer ?
#
loop_
_entity_poly.entity_id
_entity_poly.type
_entity_poly.pdbx_seq_one_letter_code
_entity_poly.pdbx_strand_id
1 'polypeptide(L)'
;MSSYREDRRADRAAERAQDREDRRLELEAAAQREQLQAEERRKDTEAKRRQEQADKKAKLAEQQAKKAAAAAKRAKLLRWLKANPATLFVGFVMVASIVPAILSQIGALTGASVAAPMAGLLAAMLEGGAWAITFMGKQAEDAGREPRKYRIGTWAVATVAAAVNFWHGLEAYGEHPWVAFVLGASSLFAIYIWDLKTHGSHGKTKAEKKAEKAR
;
A
#
# COMPACT_ATOMS: atom_id res chain seq x y z
N MET A 1 -38.14 99.42 -21.07
CA MET A 1 -38.42 98.02 -20.68
C MET A 1 -37.68 96.96 -21.55
N SER A 2 -36.65 97.33 -22.33
CA SER A 2 -35.99 96.41 -23.26
C SER A 2 -34.85 95.56 -22.64
N SER A 3 -34.06 96.09 -21.71
CA SER A 3 -32.83 95.41 -21.25
C SER A 3 -33.09 94.13 -20.44
N TYR A 4 -34.12 94.11 -19.59
CA TYR A 4 -34.49 92.94 -18.78
C TYR A 4 -34.79 91.67 -19.62
N ARG A 5 -35.28 91.84 -20.86
CA ARG A 5 -35.54 90.70 -21.75
C ARG A 5 -34.29 90.19 -22.45
N GLU A 6 -33.28 91.04 -22.62
CA GLU A 6 -31.97 90.68 -23.19
C GLU A 6 -31.09 90.01 -22.14
N ASP A 7 -31.04 90.55 -20.92
CA ASP A 7 -30.33 89.93 -19.78
C ASP A 7 -30.86 88.52 -19.51
N ARG A 8 -32.19 88.34 -19.49
CA ARG A 8 -32.81 87.02 -19.28
C ARG A 8 -32.67 86.04 -20.45
N ARG A 9 -32.21 86.50 -21.62
CA ARG A 9 -31.82 85.64 -22.76
C ARG A 9 -30.34 85.27 -22.66
N ALA A 10 -29.49 86.20 -22.26
CA ALA A 10 -28.08 85.96 -21.99
C ALA A 10 -27.91 84.94 -20.85
N ASP A 11 -28.63 85.08 -19.75
CA ASP A 11 -28.60 84.13 -18.62
C ASP A 11 -29.03 82.72 -19.05
N ARG A 12 -30.11 82.62 -19.82
CA ARG A 12 -30.58 81.32 -20.36
C ARG A 12 -29.64 80.74 -21.41
N ALA A 13 -28.85 81.56 -22.10
CA ALA A 13 -27.81 81.08 -22.99
C ALA A 13 -26.59 80.57 -22.22
N ALA A 14 -26.23 81.23 -21.11
CA ALA A 14 -25.17 80.83 -20.20
C ALA A 14 -25.50 79.52 -19.47
N GLU A 15 -26.70 79.37 -18.91
CA GLU A 15 -27.17 78.12 -18.30
C GLU A 15 -27.11 76.96 -19.29
N ARG A 16 -27.60 77.15 -20.53
CA ARG A 16 -27.52 76.10 -21.56
C ARG A 16 -26.10 75.81 -22.03
N ALA A 17 -25.15 76.72 -21.84
CA ALA A 17 -23.74 76.46 -22.10
C ALA A 17 -23.14 75.60 -20.98
N GLN A 18 -23.40 75.94 -19.72
CA GLN A 18 -22.98 75.16 -18.55
C GLN A 18 -23.58 73.75 -18.57
N ASP A 19 -24.89 73.61 -18.81
CA ASP A 19 -25.56 72.30 -18.97
C ASP A 19 -24.97 71.42 -20.08
N ARG A 20 -24.31 72.02 -21.08
CA ARG A 20 -23.64 71.30 -22.16
C ARG A 20 -22.23 70.90 -21.78
N GLU A 21 -21.52 71.73 -21.00
CA GLU A 21 -20.22 71.39 -20.44
C GLU A 21 -20.33 70.32 -19.36
N ASP A 22 -21.28 70.44 -18.44
CA ASP A 22 -21.51 69.46 -17.37
C ASP A 22 -21.85 68.08 -17.96
N ARG A 23 -22.74 68.04 -18.97
CA ARG A 23 -23.04 66.79 -19.69
C ARG A 23 -21.83 66.21 -20.42
N ARG A 24 -20.93 67.04 -20.95
CA ARG A 24 -19.70 66.56 -21.58
C ARG A 24 -18.76 65.94 -20.54
N LEU A 25 -18.58 66.62 -19.41
CA LEU A 25 -17.75 66.14 -18.31
C LEU A 25 -18.29 64.83 -17.73
N GLU A 26 -19.61 64.69 -17.57
CA GLU A 26 -20.24 63.45 -17.12
C GLU A 26 -20.02 62.30 -18.11
N LEU A 27 -20.17 62.54 -19.41
CA LEU A 27 -19.95 61.53 -20.44
C LEU A 27 -18.48 61.10 -20.51
N GLU A 28 -17.53 62.03 -20.38
CA GLU A 28 -16.10 61.73 -20.32
C GLU A 28 -15.73 60.94 -19.07
N ALA A 29 -16.27 61.32 -17.91
CA ALA A 29 -16.07 60.58 -16.66
C ALA A 29 -16.67 59.16 -16.72
N ALA A 30 -17.84 59.00 -17.34
CA ALA A 30 -18.44 57.69 -17.56
C ALA A 30 -17.60 56.82 -18.49
N ALA A 31 -17.11 57.38 -19.60
CA ALA A 31 -16.24 56.67 -20.55
C ALA A 31 -14.91 56.24 -19.90
N GLN A 32 -14.29 57.10 -19.08
CA GLN A 32 -13.07 56.74 -18.34
C GLN A 32 -13.32 55.62 -17.33
N ARG A 33 -14.44 55.67 -16.58
CA ARG A 33 -14.80 54.61 -15.63
C ARG A 33 -15.03 53.27 -16.34
N GLU A 34 -15.69 53.28 -17.50
CA GLU A 34 -15.93 52.08 -18.28
C GLU A 34 -14.61 51.47 -18.81
N GLN A 35 -13.69 52.32 -19.29
CA GLN A 35 -12.37 51.87 -19.73
C GLN A 35 -11.56 51.23 -18.58
N LEU A 36 -11.54 51.86 -17.41
CA LEU A 36 -10.85 51.32 -16.24
C LEU A 36 -11.44 49.98 -15.80
N GLN A 37 -12.77 49.85 -15.74
CA GLN A 37 -13.42 48.59 -15.41
C GLN A 37 -13.15 47.51 -16.47
N ALA A 38 -13.12 47.86 -17.76
CA ALA A 38 -12.79 46.92 -18.82
C ALA A 38 -11.34 46.42 -18.71
N GLU A 39 -10.40 47.30 -18.34
CA GLU A 39 -9.00 46.94 -18.14
C GLU A 39 -8.80 46.06 -16.90
N GLU A 40 -9.46 46.37 -15.78
CA GLU A 40 -9.45 45.51 -14.59
C GLU A 40 -10.03 44.13 -14.88
N ARG A 41 -11.16 44.05 -15.59
CA ARG A 41 -11.76 42.76 -15.99
C ARG A 41 -10.81 41.95 -16.87
N ARG A 42 -10.04 42.58 -17.77
CA ARG A 42 -9.02 41.92 -18.59
C ARG A 42 -7.88 41.38 -17.74
N LYS A 43 -7.38 42.17 -16.79
CA LYS A 43 -6.32 41.74 -15.85
C LYS A 43 -6.77 40.57 -14.98
N ASP A 44 -7.99 40.63 -14.45
CA ASP A 44 -8.57 39.55 -13.63
C ASP A 44 -8.79 38.27 -14.41
N THR A 45 -9.31 38.35 -15.63
CA THR A 45 -9.49 37.17 -16.48
C THR A 45 -8.15 36.54 -16.87
N GLU A 46 -7.13 37.35 -17.15
CA GLU A 46 -5.79 36.83 -17.43
C GLU A 46 -5.16 36.17 -16.20
N ALA A 47 -5.29 36.80 -15.02
CA ALA A 47 -4.81 36.26 -13.75
C ALA A 47 -5.48 34.92 -13.42
N LYS A 48 -6.81 34.83 -13.56
CA LYS A 48 -7.57 33.58 -13.37
C LYS A 48 -7.11 32.50 -14.34
N ARG A 49 -6.93 32.84 -15.63
CA ARG A 49 -6.45 31.88 -16.63
C ARG A 49 -5.04 31.36 -16.29
N ARG A 50 -4.14 32.21 -15.81
CA ARG A 50 -2.79 31.79 -15.38
C ARG A 50 -2.85 30.88 -14.16
N GLN A 51 -3.68 31.19 -13.17
CA GLN A 51 -3.89 30.34 -12.00
C GLN A 51 -4.46 28.97 -12.39
N GLU A 52 -5.50 28.93 -13.22
CA GLU A 52 -6.08 27.65 -13.68
C GLU A 52 -5.07 26.78 -14.44
N GLN A 53 -4.21 27.40 -15.26
CA GLN A 53 -3.15 26.67 -15.96
C GLN A 53 -2.09 26.13 -15.00
N ALA A 54 -1.70 26.92 -13.99
CA ALA A 54 -0.78 26.50 -12.95
C ALA A 54 -1.35 25.32 -12.14
N ASP A 55 -2.62 25.42 -11.73
CA ASP A 55 -3.32 24.38 -10.98
C ASP A 55 -3.46 23.08 -11.78
N LYS A 56 -3.80 23.18 -13.08
CA LYS A 56 -3.86 22.02 -13.98
C LYS A 56 -2.49 21.35 -14.09
N LYS A 57 -1.41 22.12 -14.25
CA LYS A 57 -0.04 21.59 -14.30
C LYS A 57 0.36 20.93 -12.99
N ALA A 58 0.06 21.56 -11.84
CA ALA A 58 0.34 21.01 -10.53
C ALA A 58 -0.41 19.68 -10.29
N LYS A 59 -1.71 19.61 -10.62
CA LYS A 59 -2.50 18.39 -10.53
C LYS A 59 -1.97 17.27 -11.43
N LEU A 60 -1.56 17.59 -12.66
CA LEU A 60 -0.96 16.61 -13.57
C LEU A 60 0.37 16.08 -13.02
N ALA A 61 1.23 16.97 -12.51
CA ALA A 61 2.51 16.59 -11.91
C ALA A 61 2.30 15.69 -10.67
N GLU A 62 1.35 16.02 -9.81
CA GLU A 62 1.02 15.21 -8.64
C GLU A 62 0.49 13.81 -9.03
N GLN A 63 -0.41 13.75 -10.03
CA GLN A 63 -0.91 12.48 -10.56
C GLN A 63 0.20 11.63 -11.18
N GLN A 64 1.12 12.24 -11.93
CA GLN A 64 2.27 11.55 -12.49
C GLN A 64 3.21 11.05 -11.41
N ALA A 65 3.49 11.85 -10.38
CA ALA A 65 4.30 11.44 -9.23
C ALA A 65 3.67 10.25 -8.48
N LYS A 66 2.34 10.29 -8.24
CA LYS A 66 1.60 9.17 -7.64
C LYS A 66 1.68 7.89 -8.48
N LYS A 67 1.51 8.00 -9.81
CA LYS A 67 1.64 6.87 -10.74
C LYS A 67 3.06 6.32 -10.77
N ALA A 68 4.07 7.18 -10.82
CA ALA A 68 5.48 6.79 -10.80
C ALA A 68 5.85 6.08 -9.49
N ALA A 69 5.40 6.61 -8.34
CA ALA A 69 5.60 5.97 -7.04
C ALA A 69 4.93 4.59 -6.97
N ALA A 70 3.71 4.45 -7.49
CA ALA A 70 3.02 3.16 -7.56
C ALA A 70 3.75 2.17 -8.48
N ALA A 71 4.22 2.62 -9.65
CA ALA A 71 4.99 1.81 -10.57
C ALA A 71 6.33 1.36 -9.96
N ALA A 72 7.03 2.24 -9.25
CA ALA A 72 8.27 1.92 -8.55
C ALA A 72 8.05 0.87 -7.44
N LYS A 73 6.97 1.00 -6.65
CA LYS A 73 6.58 0.00 -5.65
C LYS A 73 6.30 -1.36 -6.29
N ARG A 74 5.52 -1.39 -7.38
CA ARG A 74 5.24 -2.62 -8.14
C ARG A 74 6.51 -3.25 -8.72
N ALA A 75 7.39 -2.44 -9.30
CA ALA A 75 8.66 -2.90 -9.86
C ALA A 75 9.58 -3.48 -8.78
N LYS A 76 9.64 -2.86 -7.59
CA LYS A 76 10.37 -3.39 -6.44
C LYS A 76 9.82 -4.74 -5.99
N LEU A 77 8.49 -4.86 -5.89
CA LEU A 77 7.83 -6.12 -5.54
C LEU A 77 8.13 -7.20 -6.58
N LEU A 78 7.91 -6.93 -7.87
CA LEU A 78 8.18 -7.89 -8.95
C LEU A 78 9.64 -8.31 -9.01
N ARG A 79 10.58 -7.39 -8.76
CA ARG A 79 12.01 -7.70 -8.69
C ARG A 79 12.33 -8.61 -7.50
N TRP A 80 11.74 -8.32 -6.33
CA TRP A 80 11.88 -9.17 -5.16
C TRP A 80 11.30 -10.57 -5.42
N LEU A 81 10.11 -10.66 -6.01
CA LEU A 81 9.47 -11.92 -6.39
C LEU A 81 10.36 -12.75 -7.33
N LYS A 82 10.87 -12.13 -8.40
CA LYS A 82 11.80 -12.78 -9.35
C LYS A 82 13.12 -13.21 -8.70
N ALA A 83 13.63 -12.43 -7.75
CA ALA A 83 14.87 -12.75 -7.04
C ALA A 83 14.69 -13.81 -5.94
N ASN A 84 13.45 -14.13 -5.56
CA ASN A 84 13.14 -15.03 -4.45
C ASN A 84 12.20 -16.19 -4.87
N PRO A 85 12.49 -16.94 -5.96
CA PRO A 85 11.61 -18.01 -6.44
C PRO A 85 11.44 -19.12 -5.39
N ALA A 86 12.49 -19.42 -4.62
CA ALA A 86 12.42 -20.38 -3.52
C ALA A 86 11.49 -19.91 -2.39
N THR A 87 11.42 -18.62 -2.09
CA THR A 87 10.46 -18.08 -1.10
C THR A 87 9.03 -18.24 -1.59
N LEU A 88 8.79 -18.01 -2.89
CA LEU A 88 7.46 -18.14 -3.48
C LEU A 88 6.99 -19.59 -3.57
N PHE A 89 7.88 -20.49 -3.96
CA PHE A 89 7.58 -21.92 -3.98
C PHE A 89 7.24 -22.44 -2.59
N VAL A 90 8.00 -22.02 -1.56
CA VAL A 90 7.65 -22.36 -0.17
C VAL A 90 6.29 -21.76 0.23
N GLY A 91 6.02 -20.50 -0.08
CA GLY A 91 4.71 -19.88 0.18
C GLY A 91 3.55 -20.61 -0.52
N PHE A 92 3.78 -21.10 -1.74
CA PHE A 92 2.82 -21.93 -2.46
C PHE A 92 2.59 -23.27 -1.76
N VAL A 93 3.66 -23.97 -1.36
CA VAL A 93 3.57 -25.23 -0.60
C VAL A 93 2.84 -25.03 0.72
N MET A 94 3.06 -23.91 1.42
CA MET A 94 2.33 -23.55 2.64
C MET A 94 0.83 -23.38 2.40
N VAL A 95 0.44 -22.60 1.38
CA VAL A 95 -0.98 -22.40 1.05
C VAL A 95 -1.62 -23.73 0.63
N ALA A 96 -0.89 -24.54 -0.14
CA ALA A 96 -1.35 -25.85 -0.59
C ALA A 96 -1.47 -26.88 0.55
N SER A 97 -0.76 -26.73 1.67
CA SER A 97 -0.95 -27.58 2.86
C SER A 97 -2.06 -27.08 3.79
N ILE A 98 -2.19 -25.75 3.93
CA ILE A 98 -3.18 -25.11 4.81
C ILE A 98 -4.60 -25.24 4.25
N VAL A 99 -4.79 -24.99 2.95
CA VAL A 99 -6.13 -24.93 2.34
C VAL A 99 -6.89 -26.26 2.45
N PRO A 100 -6.29 -27.43 2.16
CA PRO A 100 -6.97 -28.72 2.35
C PRO A 100 -7.28 -29.02 3.82
N ALA A 101 -6.41 -28.63 4.75
CA ALA A 101 -6.65 -28.79 6.18
C ALA A 101 -7.86 -27.97 6.65
N ILE A 102 -7.98 -26.71 6.20
CA ILE A 102 -9.15 -25.86 6.48
C ILE A 102 -10.42 -26.46 5.87
N LEU A 103 -10.38 -26.92 4.62
CA LEU A 103 -11.55 -27.51 3.94
C LEU A 103 -12.00 -28.84 4.56
N SER A 104 -11.04 -29.69 4.94
CA SER A 104 -11.30 -30.96 5.64
C SER A 104 -11.90 -30.72 7.02
N GLN A 105 -11.40 -29.72 7.76
CA GLN A 105 -11.97 -29.30 9.04
C GLN A 105 -13.39 -28.77 8.89
N ILE A 106 -13.66 -27.91 7.90
CA ILE A 106 -15.02 -27.39 7.61
C ILE A 106 -16.00 -28.55 7.28
N GLY A 107 -15.54 -29.55 6.53
CA GLY A 107 -16.34 -30.74 6.22
C GLY A 107 -16.61 -31.65 7.43
N ALA A 108 -15.68 -31.74 8.38
CA ALA A 108 -15.89 -32.46 9.64
C ALA A 108 -16.78 -31.68 10.64
N LEU A 109 -16.77 -30.35 10.55
CA LEU A 109 -17.49 -29.42 11.43
C LEU A 109 -18.98 -29.30 11.15
N THR A 110 -19.47 -29.79 10.01
CA THR A 110 -20.93 -29.95 9.79
C THR A 110 -21.50 -31.17 10.53
N GLY A 111 -20.66 -32.08 11.04
CA GLY A 111 -21.09 -33.30 11.74
C GLY A 111 -20.83 -33.33 13.25
N ALA A 112 -19.85 -32.59 13.78
CA ALA A 112 -19.45 -32.65 15.18
C ALA A 112 -19.59 -31.28 15.87
N SER A 113 -20.48 -31.18 16.86
CA SER A 113 -20.83 -29.98 17.64
C SER A 113 -19.72 -29.49 18.59
N VAL A 114 -18.52 -29.23 18.05
CA VAL A 114 -17.41 -28.55 18.71
C VAL A 114 -17.10 -27.29 17.88
N ALA A 115 -17.01 -26.13 18.53
CA ALA A 115 -16.98 -24.84 17.85
C ALA A 115 -15.79 -24.74 16.86
N ALA A 116 -16.13 -24.79 15.56
CA ALA A 116 -15.29 -24.56 14.38
C ALA A 116 -14.13 -23.56 14.52
N PRO A 117 -14.28 -22.42 15.21
CA PRO A 117 -13.19 -21.47 15.38
C PRO A 117 -12.02 -22.02 16.20
N MET A 118 -12.27 -22.93 17.15
CA MET A 118 -11.28 -23.41 18.12
C MET A 118 -10.24 -24.36 17.48
N ALA A 119 -10.67 -25.23 16.57
CA ALA A 119 -9.78 -26.12 15.82
C ALA A 119 -8.94 -25.34 14.79
N GLY A 120 -9.55 -24.36 14.12
CA GLY A 120 -8.82 -23.42 13.25
C GLY A 120 -7.80 -22.57 14.02
N LEU A 121 -8.14 -22.13 15.24
CA LEU A 121 -7.22 -21.45 16.15
C LEU A 121 -6.08 -22.37 16.61
N LEU A 122 -6.34 -23.65 16.90
CA LEU A 122 -5.32 -24.60 17.34
C LEU A 122 -4.32 -24.94 16.21
N ALA A 123 -4.83 -25.15 14.99
CA ALA A 123 -4.01 -25.35 13.79
C ALA A 123 -3.19 -24.10 13.46
N ALA A 124 -3.82 -22.92 13.51
CA ALA A 124 -3.12 -21.64 13.35
C ALA A 124 -2.07 -21.40 14.46
N MET A 125 -2.28 -21.89 15.67
CA MET A 125 -1.33 -21.74 16.78
C MET A 125 -0.14 -22.69 16.69
N LEU A 126 -0.37 -23.95 16.31
CA LEU A 126 0.71 -24.95 16.13
C LEU A 126 1.56 -24.64 14.89
N GLU A 127 0.93 -24.29 13.77
CA GLU A 127 1.66 -23.89 12.56
C GLU A 127 2.26 -22.49 12.71
N GLY A 128 1.49 -21.51 13.22
CA GLY A 128 1.98 -20.15 13.47
C GLY A 128 3.13 -20.09 14.48
N GLY A 129 3.15 -20.98 15.49
CA GLY A 129 4.22 -21.10 16.47
C GLY A 129 5.54 -21.59 15.87
N ALA A 130 5.51 -22.62 15.01
CA ALA A 130 6.69 -23.11 14.31
C ALA A 130 7.29 -22.03 13.39
N TRP A 131 6.45 -21.23 12.74
CA TRP A 131 6.88 -20.13 11.87
C TRP A 131 7.38 -18.91 12.64
N ALA A 132 6.74 -18.55 13.75
CA ALA A 132 7.22 -17.48 14.64
C ALA A 132 8.64 -17.76 15.14
N ILE A 133 8.92 -19.00 15.56
CA ILE A 133 10.26 -19.41 16.01
C ILE A 133 11.27 -19.40 14.86
N THR A 134 10.84 -19.78 13.66
CA THR A 134 11.67 -19.78 12.46
C THR A 134 12.05 -18.36 12.00
N PHE A 135 11.12 -17.41 12.04
CA PHE A 135 11.39 -16.00 11.73
C PHE A 135 12.22 -15.34 12.84
N MET A 136 11.99 -15.68 14.11
CA MET A 136 12.85 -15.25 15.22
C MET A 136 14.28 -15.78 15.07
N GLY A 137 14.46 -17.02 14.60
CA GLY A 137 15.78 -17.59 14.29
C GLY A 137 16.50 -16.85 13.18
N LYS A 138 15.80 -16.50 12.10
CA LYS A 138 16.36 -15.68 11.00
C LYS A 138 16.73 -14.27 11.47
N GLN A 139 15.86 -13.63 12.26
CA GLN A 139 16.13 -12.30 12.82
C GLN A 139 17.31 -12.33 13.80
N ALA A 140 17.47 -13.41 14.58
CA ALA A 140 18.62 -13.61 15.45
C ALA A 140 19.91 -13.78 14.64
N GLU A 141 19.89 -14.54 13.54
CA GLU A 141 21.04 -14.73 12.66
C GLU A 141 21.43 -13.45 11.92
N ASP A 142 20.46 -12.71 11.37
CA ASP A 142 20.67 -11.40 10.74
C ASP A 142 21.22 -10.37 11.76
N ALA A 143 20.95 -10.55 13.05
CA ALA A 143 21.49 -9.76 14.17
C ALA A 143 22.81 -10.32 14.75
N GLY A 144 23.41 -11.34 14.12
CA GLY A 144 24.69 -11.95 14.54
C GLY A 144 24.62 -12.82 15.81
N ARG A 145 23.42 -13.22 16.25
CA ARG A 145 23.18 -14.08 17.42
C ARG A 145 23.08 -15.55 17.01
N GLU A 146 23.31 -16.47 17.95
CA GLU A 146 23.33 -17.91 17.68
C GLU A 146 21.90 -18.45 17.36
N PRO A 147 21.63 -18.99 16.15
CA PRO A 147 20.27 -19.39 15.74
C PRO A 147 19.88 -20.81 16.19
N ARG A 148 20.80 -21.60 16.73
CA ARG A 148 20.62 -23.04 16.98
C ARG A 148 19.46 -23.37 17.92
N LYS A 149 19.23 -22.56 18.95
CA LYS A 149 18.16 -22.78 19.94
C LYS A 149 16.77 -22.65 19.31
N TYR A 150 16.60 -21.67 18.42
CA TYR A 150 15.37 -21.46 17.67
C TYR A 150 15.11 -22.62 16.70
N ARG A 151 16.16 -23.11 16.03
CA ARG A 151 16.06 -24.27 15.13
C ARG A 151 15.61 -25.55 15.83
N ILE A 152 16.16 -25.84 17.01
CA ILE A 152 15.72 -26.98 17.83
C ILE A 152 14.24 -26.82 18.21
N GLY A 153 13.83 -25.62 18.60
CA GLY A 153 12.43 -25.30 18.89
C GLY A 153 11.50 -25.53 17.69
N THR A 154 11.89 -25.06 16.50
CA THR A 154 11.12 -25.27 15.26
C THR A 154 10.94 -26.75 14.97
N TRP A 155 12.01 -27.55 15.02
CA TRP A 155 11.95 -28.98 14.75
C TRP A 155 11.11 -29.72 15.78
N ALA A 156 11.22 -29.38 17.07
CA ALA A 156 10.39 -29.97 18.11
C ALA A 156 8.89 -29.73 17.87
N VAL A 157 8.50 -28.49 17.56
CA VAL A 157 7.09 -28.14 17.28
C VAL A 157 6.62 -28.80 15.98
N ALA A 158 7.46 -28.83 14.94
CA ALA A 158 7.14 -29.49 13.67
C ALA A 158 6.92 -30.99 13.83
N THR A 159 7.71 -31.68 14.66
CA THR A 159 7.51 -33.09 14.98
C THR A 159 6.20 -33.33 15.72
N VAL A 160 5.84 -32.47 16.68
CA VAL A 160 4.55 -32.56 17.36
C VAL A 160 3.40 -32.37 16.36
N ALA A 161 3.48 -31.36 15.48
CA ALA A 161 2.47 -31.13 14.46
C ALA A 161 2.35 -32.31 13.48
N ALA A 162 3.47 -32.89 13.05
CA ALA A 162 3.49 -34.07 12.19
C ALA A 162 2.84 -35.29 12.87
N ALA A 163 3.08 -35.50 14.17
CA ALA A 163 2.46 -36.57 14.93
C ALA A 163 0.94 -36.38 15.04
N VAL A 164 0.47 -35.16 15.29
CA VAL A 164 -0.97 -34.83 15.33
C VAL A 164 -1.62 -35.05 13.97
N ASN A 165 -1.01 -34.57 12.88
CA ASN A 165 -1.53 -34.75 11.52
C ASN A 165 -1.54 -36.21 11.07
N PHE A 166 -0.52 -36.98 11.44
CA PHE A 166 -0.48 -38.41 11.18
C PHE A 166 -1.59 -39.14 11.94
N TRP A 167 -1.76 -38.85 13.23
CA TRP A 167 -2.80 -39.48 14.06
C TRP A 167 -4.20 -39.16 13.52
N HIS A 168 -4.47 -37.89 13.24
CA HIS A 168 -5.74 -37.47 12.67
C HIS A 168 -5.99 -38.09 11.29
N GLY A 169 -4.94 -38.22 10.47
CA GLY A 169 -5.05 -38.89 9.17
C GLY A 169 -5.40 -40.37 9.28
N LEU A 170 -4.93 -41.08 10.32
CA LEU A 170 -5.28 -42.47 10.56
C LEU A 170 -6.76 -42.63 10.96
N GLU A 171 -7.28 -41.70 11.77
CA GLU A 171 -8.69 -41.71 12.18
C GLU A 171 -9.62 -41.29 11.02
N ALA A 172 -9.26 -40.26 10.26
CA ALA A 172 -10.10 -39.73 9.18
C ALA A 172 -10.04 -40.57 7.88
N TYR A 173 -8.92 -41.25 7.62
CA TYR A 173 -8.68 -42.01 6.39
C TYR A 173 -8.27 -43.46 6.68
N GLY A 174 -8.98 -44.13 7.59
CA GLY A 174 -8.65 -45.51 8.02
C GLY A 174 -8.56 -46.54 6.87
N GLU A 175 -9.32 -46.36 5.79
CA GLU A 175 -9.24 -47.22 4.59
C GLU A 175 -8.00 -46.94 3.71
N HIS A 176 -7.36 -45.79 3.91
CA HIS A 176 -6.21 -45.32 3.15
C HIS A 176 -5.11 -44.78 4.08
N PRO A 177 -4.47 -45.64 4.89
CA PRO A 177 -3.49 -45.24 5.90
C PRO A 177 -2.25 -44.54 5.33
N TRP A 178 -1.97 -44.70 4.04
CA TRP A 178 -0.91 -43.98 3.34
C TRP A 178 -1.17 -42.46 3.31
N VAL A 179 -2.43 -42.00 3.34
CA VAL A 179 -2.80 -40.58 3.39
C VAL A 179 -2.34 -39.95 4.70
N ALA A 180 -2.48 -40.68 5.81
CA ALA A 180 -1.98 -40.25 7.12
C ALA A 180 -0.46 -40.02 7.11
N PHE A 181 0.28 -40.94 6.49
CA PHE A 181 1.73 -40.81 6.31
C PHE A 181 2.08 -39.58 5.47
N VAL A 182 1.37 -39.33 4.38
CA VAL A 182 1.57 -38.15 3.53
C VAL A 182 1.29 -36.85 4.30
N LEU A 183 0.23 -36.80 5.10
CA LEU A 183 -0.10 -35.62 5.92
C LEU A 183 0.99 -35.34 6.96
N GLY A 184 1.40 -36.33 7.75
CA GLY A 184 2.47 -36.17 8.73
C GLY A 184 3.82 -35.81 8.08
N ALA A 185 4.18 -36.48 6.99
CA ALA A 185 5.43 -36.20 6.26
C ALA A 185 5.42 -34.79 5.63
N SER A 186 4.27 -34.30 5.15
CA SER A 186 4.15 -32.97 4.55
C SER A 186 4.47 -31.84 5.55
N SER A 187 4.09 -32.00 6.81
CA SER A 187 4.38 -31.03 7.89
C SER A 187 5.88 -30.92 8.18
N LEU A 188 6.62 -32.02 8.12
CA LEU A 188 8.08 -32.01 8.27
C LEU A 188 8.79 -31.52 7.00
N PHE A 189 8.26 -31.87 5.83
CA PHE A 189 8.87 -31.55 4.55
C PHE A 189 8.89 -30.04 4.28
N ALA A 190 7.83 -29.31 4.63
CA ALA A 190 7.79 -27.85 4.50
C ALA A 190 8.88 -27.15 5.34
N ILE A 191 9.07 -27.62 6.57
CA ILE A 191 10.12 -27.12 7.48
C ILE A 191 11.51 -27.50 6.99
N TYR A 192 11.68 -28.73 6.51
CA TYR A 192 12.94 -29.21 5.94
C TYR A 192 13.41 -28.36 4.75
N ILE A 193 12.52 -28.09 3.79
CA ILE A 193 12.83 -27.26 2.61
C ILE A 193 13.17 -25.82 3.04
N TRP A 194 12.47 -25.27 4.02
CA TRP A 194 12.78 -23.94 4.54
C TRP A 194 14.13 -23.89 5.26
N ASP A 195 14.44 -24.88 6.10
CA ASP A 195 15.70 -25.01 6.82
C ASP A 195 16.88 -25.14 5.84
N LEU A 196 16.71 -25.91 4.76
CA LEU A 196 17.67 -26.00 3.67
C LEU A 196 17.88 -24.67 2.94
N LYS A 197 16.81 -23.94 2.64
CA LYS A 197 16.90 -22.64 1.97
C LYS A 197 17.58 -21.58 2.85
N THR A 198 17.33 -21.60 4.14
CA THR A 198 17.85 -20.59 5.08
C THR A 198 19.28 -20.88 5.50
N HIS A 199 19.60 -22.13 5.84
CA HIS A 199 20.90 -22.51 6.40
C HIS A 199 21.82 -23.27 5.43
N GLY A 200 21.29 -23.83 4.34
CA GLY A 200 22.04 -24.66 3.40
C GLY A 200 23.02 -23.90 2.50
N SER A 201 22.92 -22.56 2.39
CA SER A 201 23.78 -21.77 1.50
C SER A 201 24.59 -20.64 2.16
N HIS A 202 24.47 -20.39 3.47
CA HIS A 202 25.11 -19.22 4.13
C HIS A 202 25.96 -19.55 5.36
N GLY A 203 26.20 -20.82 5.66
CA GLY A 203 27.12 -21.19 6.73
C GLY A 203 28.57 -20.91 6.35
N LYS A 204 29.32 -20.15 7.18
CA LYS A 204 30.78 -20.02 7.06
C LYS A 204 31.41 -21.39 6.79
N THR A 205 32.18 -21.48 5.72
CA THR A 205 32.89 -22.68 5.31
C THR A 205 33.79 -23.16 6.47
N LYS A 206 34.14 -24.46 6.47
CA LYS A 206 35.08 -24.99 7.47
C LYS A 206 36.40 -24.19 7.49
N ALA A 207 36.80 -23.63 6.35
CA ALA A 207 37.98 -22.77 6.22
C ALA A 207 37.80 -21.42 6.94
N GLU A 208 36.67 -20.73 6.74
CA GLU A 208 36.38 -19.44 7.40
C GLU A 208 36.24 -19.60 8.92
N LYS A 209 35.63 -20.69 9.39
CA LYS A 209 35.54 -21.01 10.83
C LYS A 209 36.90 -21.32 11.46
N LYS A 210 37.84 -21.86 10.68
CA LYS A 210 39.20 -22.17 11.13
C LYS A 210 40.07 -20.91 11.20
N ALA A 211 39.89 -19.99 10.25
CA ALA A 211 40.57 -18.69 10.23
C ALA A 211 40.14 -17.78 11.39
N GLU A 212 38.85 -17.79 11.74
CA GLU A 212 38.33 -17.00 12.87
C GLU A 212 38.77 -17.53 14.24
N LYS A 213 38.98 -18.84 14.38
CA LYS A 213 39.57 -19.44 15.59
C LYS A 213 41.09 -19.27 15.71
N ALA A 214 41.75 -18.87 14.63
CA ALA A 214 43.19 -18.64 14.58
C ALA A 214 43.56 -17.15 14.75
N ARG A 215 42.56 -16.27 14.86
CA ARG A 215 42.70 -14.90 15.36
C ARG A 215 42.36 -14.85 16.84
#